data_AF-A0A950FVC3-F1
#
_entry.id   AF-A0A950FVC3-F1
#
_cell.length_a   1.000
_cell.length_b   1.000
_cell.length_c   1.000
_cell.angle_alpha   90.00
_cell.angle_beta   90.00
_cell.angle_gamma   90.00
#
_symmetry.space_group_name_H-M   'P 1'
#
loop_
_entity.id
_entity.type
_entity.pdbx_description
1 polymer ?
#
loop_
_entity_poly.entity_id
_entity_poly.type
_entity_poly.pdbx_seq_one_letter_code
_entity_poly.pdbx_strand_id
1 'polypeptide(L)' 'GIPSALLSIPLRYMHTPVEMVDLSDVERCVALLTHFVRAITDKEEFVKKLG' A
#
# COMPACT_ATOMS: atom_id res chain seq x y z
N GLY A 1 12.54 -7.04 -16.00
CA GLY A 1 11.25 -6.51 -15.50
C GLY A 1 11.52 -5.43 -14.46
N ILE A 2 10.55 -4.58 -14.18
CA ILE A 2 10.62 -3.61 -13.07
C ILE A 2 9.96 -4.27 -11.86
N PRO A 3 10.62 -4.34 -10.69
CA PRO A 3 10.01 -4.83 -9.46
C PRO A 3 8.80 -3.98 -9.09
N SER A 4 7.66 -4.61 -8.87
CA SER A 4 6.40 -3.93 -8.56
C SER A 4 5.66 -4.69 -7.47
N ALA A 5 4.93 -3.95 -6.64
CA ALA A 5 4.06 -4.51 -5.62
C ALA A 5 2.72 -3.77 -5.60
N LEU A 6 1.68 -4.45 -5.14
CA LEU A 6 0.33 -3.90 -5.02
C LEU A 6 -0.03 -3.82 -3.54
N LEU A 7 -0.44 -2.62 -3.10
CA LEU A 7 -1.08 -2.40 -1.82
C LEU A 7 -2.51 -1.93 -2.06
N SER A 8 -3.48 -2.59 -1.42
CA SER A 8 -4.90 -2.26 -1.52
C SER A 8 -5.52 -2.21 -0.13
N ILE A 9 -6.61 -1.44 -0.02
CA ILE A 9 -7.43 -1.32 1.20
C ILE A 9 -8.73 -2.09 0.96
N PRO A 10 -9.22 -2.90 1.93
CA PRO A 10 -10.53 -3.53 1.81
C PRO A 10 -11.64 -2.48 1.79
N LEU A 11 -12.61 -2.67 0.88
CA LEU A 11 -13.77 -1.78 0.78
C LEU A 11 -15.03 -2.55 0.39
N ARG A 12 -16.19 -2.00 0.72
CA ARG A 12 -17.51 -2.54 0.36
C ARG A 12 -18.10 -1.76 -0.80
N TYR A 13 -18.80 -2.49 -1.68
CA TYR A 13 -19.52 -1.95 -2.85
C TYR A 13 -18.61 -1.32 -3.91
N MET A 14 -17.46 -1.95 -4.16
CA MET A 14 -16.56 -1.57 -5.25
C MET A 14 -17.31 -1.51 -6.58
N HIS A 15 -17.05 -0.47 -7.39
CA HIS A 15 -17.69 -0.25 -8.71
C HIS A 15 -19.18 0.13 -8.64
N THR A 16 -19.63 0.67 -7.52
CA THR A 16 -20.94 1.31 -7.43
C THR A 16 -20.77 2.80 -7.15
N PRO A 17 -21.79 3.65 -7.37
CA PRO A 17 -21.67 5.08 -7.11
C PRO A 17 -21.35 5.45 -5.66
N VAL A 18 -21.58 4.52 -4.71
CA VAL A 18 -21.32 4.72 -3.28
C VAL A 18 -20.48 3.56 -2.77
N GLU A 19 -19.23 3.86 -2.43
CA GLU A 19 -18.30 2.90 -1.84
C GLU A 19 -18.10 3.20 -0.35
N MET A 20 -17.83 2.16 0.45
CA MET A 20 -17.57 2.31 1.89
C MET A 20 -16.24 1.67 2.29
N VAL A 21 -15.47 2.41 3.07
CA VAL A 21 -14.15 1.99 3.59
C VAL A 21 -14.05 2.34 5.08
N ASP A 22 -13.25 1.58 5.83
CA ASP A 22 -12.91 1.92 7.21
C ASP A 22 -11.78 2.98 7.20
N LEU A 23 -12.01 4.12 7.85
CA LEU A 23 -11.01 5.19 7.93
C LEU A 23 -9.74 4.75 8.65
N SER A 24 -9.84 3.83 9.61
CA SER A 24 -8.67 3.33 10.33
C SER A 24 -7.77 2.48 9.42
N ASP A 25 -8.33 1.77 8.44
CA ASP A 25 -7.54 1.03 7.45
C ASP A 25 -6.83 2.00 6.48
N VAL A 26 -7.48 3.12 6.12
CA VAL A 26 -6.85 4.18 5.32
C VAL A 26 -5.64 4.75 6.04
N GLU A 27 -5.79 5.13 7.33
CA GLU A 27 -4.70 5.68 8.14
C GLU A 27 -3.55 4.68 8.30
N ARG A 28 -3.86 3.41 8.55
CA ARG A 28 -2.85 2.34 8.66
C ARG A 28 -2.10 2.12 7.34
N CYS A 29 -2.79 2.15 6.20
CA CYS A 29 -2.15 2.03 4.89
C CYS A 29 -1.24 3.22 4.58
N VAL A 30 -1.63 4.45 4.96
CA VAL A 30 -0.75 5.63 4.87
C VAL A 30 0.49 5.45 5.73
N ALA A 31 0.34 5.00 6.98
CA ALA A 31 1.46 4.74 7.87
C ALA A 31 2.39 3.67 7.29
N LEU A 32 1.84 2.55 6.80
CA LEU A 32 2.60 1.46 6.17
C LEU A 32 3.42 1.95 4.97
N LEU A 33 2.79 2.66 4.02
CA LEU A 33 3.48 3.21 2.86
C LEU A 33 4.57 4.19 3.26
N THR A 34 4.30 5.06 4.24
CA THR A 34 5.26 6.04 4.75
C THR A 34 6.48 5.35 5.35
N HIS A 35 6.27 4.34 6.18
CA HIS A 35 7.35 3.54 6.76
C HIS A 35 8.12 2.78 5.69
N PHE A 36 7.44 2.18 4.72
CA PHE A 36 8.07 1.44 3.63
C PHE A 36 8.97 2.34 2.78
N VAL A 37 8.48 3.49 2.32
CA VAL A 37 9.26 4.45 1.52
C VAL A 37 10.46 4.98 2.30
N ARG A 38 10.31 5.31 3.58
CA ARG A 38 11.42 5.76 4.43
C ARG A 38 12.47 4.67 4.68
N ALA A 39 12.05 3.42 4.64
CA ALA A 39 12.93 2.28 4.85
C ALA A 39 13.67 1.87 3.57
N ILE A 40 13.38 2.44 2.40
CA ILE A 40 14.09 2.15 1.16
C ILE A 40 15.20 3.18 0.99
N THR A 41 16.45 2.74 1.07
CA THR A 41 17.63 3.59 0.90
C THR A 41 18.24 3.48 -0.50
N ASP A 42 18.05 2.34 -1.18
CA ASP A 42 18.45 2.13 -2.56
C ASP A 42 17.51 1.17 -3.32
N LYS A 43 17.76 1.04 -4.63
CA LYS A 43 16.94 0.22 -5.53
C LYS A 43 17.05 -1.29 -5.24
N GLU A 44 18.18 -1.77 -4.74
CA GLU A 44 18.36 -3.19 -4.41
C GLU A 44 17.62 -3.55 -3.11
N GLU A 45 17.52 -2.60 -2.18
CA GLU A 45 16.75 -2.75 -0.95
C GLU A 45 15.25 -2.91 -1.22
N PHE A 46 14.72 -2.21 -2.23
CA PHE A 46 13.33 -2.37 -2.65
C PHE A 46 13.00 -3.83 -2.99
N VAL A 47 13.86 -4.51 -3.76
CA VAL A 47 13.66 -5.92 -4.14
C VAL A 47 13.75 -6.84 -2.92
N LYS A 48 14.71 -6.58 -2.02
CA LYS A 48 14.91 -7.38 -0.81
C LYS A 48 13.77 -7.26 0.20
N LYS A 49 13.04 -6.14 0.22
CA LYS A 49 11.90 -5.93 1.14
C LYS A 49 10.56 -6.39 0.57
N LEU A 50 10.51 -6.72 -0.72
CA LEU A 50 9.32 -7.28 -1.36
C LEU A 50 9.25 -8.82 -1.30
N GLY A 51 10.41 -9.48 -1.16
CA GLY A 51 10.52 -10.94 -1.02
C GLY A 51 10.78 -11.36 0.42
#